data_AF-A0AAU9UT77-F1
#
_entry.id   AF-A0AAU9UT77-F1
#
_cell.length_a   1.000
_cell.length_b   1.000
_cell.length_c   1.000
_cell.angle_alpha   90.00
_cell.angle_beta   90.00
_cell.angle_gamma   90.00
#
_symmetry.space_group_name_H-M   'P 1'
#
loop_
_entity.id
_entity.type
_entity.pdbx_description
1 polymer ?
#
loop_
_entity_poly.entity_id
_entity_poly.type
_entity_poly.pdbx_seq_one_letter_code
_entity_poly.pdbx_strand_id
1 'polypeptide(L)'
;MSYSKFDLTFKIGQYLDRHLVFPLLEFLAAKETYDQSELLQAKLEILSKTNMIDYVIDIRSMLYPDEDTPEEIKMRRAVVLSQLQELQDAVEPVLKLMQRDDVMKTVETMRDPKTLINYLTTNKEFEFKIEMIDSMYQLAKYRYECGNYVESASYLYFCQLVMSPTDKVCTKYLLMMLPNHCKIIQIMLS
;
A
#
# COMPACT_ATOMS: atom_id res chain seq x y z
N MET A 1 -17.23 -28.77 19.53
CA MET A 1 -17.98 -27.49 19.50
C MET A 1 -17.49 -26.74 18.28
N SER A 2 -18.34 -26.48 17.28
CA SER A 2 -17.87 -25.88 16.02
C SER A 2 -17.46 -24.43 16.24
N TYR A 3 -16.16 -24.14 16.18
CA TYR A 3 -15.60 -22.79 16.34
C TYR A 3 -16.14 -21.79 15.30
N SER A 4 -16.63 -22.28 14.17
CA SER A 4 -17.25 -21.48 13.10
C SER A 4 -18.46 -20.64 13.55
N LYS A 5 -19.16 -21.04 14.63
CA LYS A 5 -20.30 -20.25 15.16
C LYS A 5 -19.89 -18.92 15.81
N PHE A 6 -18.64 -18.80 16.22
CA PHE A 6 -18.10 -17.59 16.86
C PHE A 6 -17.16 -16.81 15.94
N ASP A 7 -17.04 -17.22 14.67
CA ASP A 7 -16.20 -16.50 13.72
C ASP A 7 -16.83 -15.15 13.36
N LEU A 8 -16.08 -14.08 13.61
CA LEU A 8 -16.44 -12.70 13.31
C LEU A 8 -15.74 -12.18 12.05
N THR A 9 -14.90 -12.99 11.39
CA THR A 9 -14.09 -12.59 10.24
C THR A 9 -14.94 -11.97 9.14
N PHE A 10 -16.10 -12.56 8.83
CA PHE A 10 -17.02 -11.98 7.83
C PHE A 10 -17.62 -10.64 8.26
N LYS A 11 -17.96 -10.47 9.55
CA LYS A 11 -18.52 -9.20 10.05
C LYS A 11 -17.47 -8.10 10.09
N ILE A 12 -16.26 -8.41 10.56
CA ILE A 12 -15.16 -7.47 10.65
C ILE A 12 -14.63 -7.12 9.26
N GLY A 13 -14.53 -8.11 8.37
CA GLY A 13 -14.00 -7.94 7.01
C GLY A 13 -14.76 -6.93 6.16
N GLN A 14 -16.06 -6.69 6.43
CA GLN A 14 -16.85 -5.64 5.75
C GLN A 14 -16.33 -4.22 6.00
N TYR A 15 -15.65 -4.02 7.14
CA TYR A 15 -15.10 -2.75 7.58
C TYR A 15 -13.60 -2.66 7.38
N LEU A 16 -12.94 -3.71 6.90
CA LEU A 16 -11.50 -3.73 6.66
C LEU A 16 -11.17 -3.49 5.18
N ASP A 17 -9.96 -3.02 4.94
CA ASP A 17 -9.39 -3.02 3.60
C ASP A 17 -9.04 -4.45 3.16
N ARG A 18 -9.09 -4.67 1.84
CA ARG A 18 -8.84 -5.96 1.19
C ARG A 18 -7.47 -6.56 1.57
N HIS A 19 -6.45 -5.73 1.76
CA HIS A 19 -5.11 -6.19 2.17
C HIS A 19 -5.09 -6.70 3.62
N LEU A 20 -6.02 -6.26 4.47
CA LEU A 20 -6.16 -6.67 5.87
C LEU A 20 -7.09 -7.89 6.03
N VAL A 21 -8.02 -8.09 5.08
CA VAL A 21 -8.83 -9.31 5.04
C VAL A 21 -7.98 -10.52 4.69
N PHE A 22 -6.95 -10.34 3.85
CA PHE A 22 -6.10 -11.44 3.39
C PHE A 22 -5.40 -12.21 4.55
N PRO A 23 -4.70 -11.55 5.50
CA PRO A 23 -4.15 -12.22 6.68
C PRO A 23 -5.20 -12.95 7.54
N LEU A 24 -6.44 -12.46 7.59
CA LEU A 24 -7.52 -13.14 8.31
C LEU A 24 -7.89 -14.45 7.62
N LEU A 25 -7.95 -14.47 6.28
CA LEU A 25 -8.19 -15.70 5.52
C LEU A 25 -7.03 -16.68 5.64
N GLU A 26 -5.78 -16.22 5.69
CA GLU A 26 -4.62 -17.08 5.97
C GLU A 26 -4.72 -17.72 7.36
N PHE A 27 -5.14 -16.95 8.36
CA PHE A 27 -5.37 -17.49 9.70
C PHE A 27 -6.48 -18.56 9.71
N LEU A 28 -7.58 -18.33 9.00
CA LEU A 28 -8.67 -19.32 8.88
C LEU A 28 -8.21 -20.60 8.16
N ALA A 29 -7.38 -20.46 7.12
CA ALA A 29 -6.78 -21.58 6.39
C ALA A 29 -5.88 -22.41 7.31
N ALA A 30 -5.01 -21.77 8.10
CA ALA A 30 -4.13 -22.45 9.04
C ALA A 30 -4.88 -23.13 10.21
N LYS A 31 -6.10 -22.69 10.52
CA LYS A 31 -6.97 -23.30 11.53
C LYS A 31 -7.82 -24.46 10.99
N GLU A 32 -7.77 -24.75 9.70
CA GLU A 32 -8.50 -25.83 9.02
C GLU A 32 -10.00 -25.83 9.38
N THR A 33 -10.56 -24.65 9.66
CA THR A 33 -11.96 -24.51 10.10
C THR A 33 -12.93 -24.47 8.93
N TYR A 34 -12.43 -24.17 7.72
CA TYR A 34 -13.16 -24.11 6.47
C TYR A 34 -12.45 -24.95 5.39
N ASP A 35 -13.16 -25.27 4.31
CA ASP A 35 -12.57 -25.96 3.17
C ASP A 35 -11.48 -25.10 2.52
N GLN A 36 -10.34 -25.71 2.21
CA GLN A 36 -9.19 -24.99 1.66
C GLN A 36 -9.48 -24.46 0.26
N SER A 37 -10.27 -25.18 -0.54
CA SER A 37 -10.62 -24.77 -1.91
C SER A 37 -11.54 -23.55 -1.88
N GLU A 38 -12.52 -23.54 -0.98
CA GLU A 38 -13.39 -22.37 -0.76
C GLU A 38 -12.59 -21.14 -0.30
N LEU A 39 -11.64 -21.33 0.63
CA LEU A 39 -10.77 -20.25 1.10
C LEU A 39 -9.85 -19.72 0.00
N LEU A 40 -9.25 -20.60 -0.82
CA LEU A 40 -8.42 -20.20 -1.95
C LEU A 40 -9.23 -19.42 -2.99
N GLN A 41 -10.46 -19.85 -3.28
CA GLN A 41 -11.35 -19.12 -4.18
C GLN A 41 -11.69 -17.73 -3.63
N ALA A 42 -11.99 -17.62 -2.34
CA ALA A 42 -12.26 -16.35 -1.68
C ALA A 42 -11.02 -15.42 -1.71
N LYS A 43 -9.82 -15.97 -1.47
CA LYS A 43 -8.56 -15.21 -1.59
C LYS A 43 -8.37 -14.69 -3.02
N LEU A 44 -8.62 -15.53 -4.02
CA LEU A 44 -8.52 -15.14 -5.42
C LEU A 44 -9.50 -14.00 -5.77
N GLU A 45 -10.74 -14.07 -5.30
CA GLU A 45 -11.74 -13.02 -5.55
C GLU A 45 -11.32 -11.68 -4.93
N ILE A 46 -10.80 -11.68 -3.70
CA ILE A 46 -10.35 -10.46 -3.03
C ILE A 46 -9.14 -9.86 -3.74
N LEU A 47 -8.13 -10.68 -4.04
CA LEU A 47 -6.90 -10.21 -4.67
C LEU A 47 -7.09 -9.85 -6.15
N SER A 48 -8.10 -10.40 -6.83
CA SER A 48 -8.41 -10.07 -8.23
C SER A 48 -8.62 -8.57 -8.45
N LYS A 49 -9.07 -7.85 -7.41
CA LYS A 49 -9.32 -6.41 -7.43
C LYS A 49 -8.09 -5.58 -7.00
N THR A 50 -7.00 -6.22 -6.58
CA THR A 50 -5.72 -5.59 -6.17
C THR A 50 -4.69 -5.62 -7.30
N ASN A 51 -3.57 -4.89 -7.11
CA ASN A 51 -2.40 -4.99 -7.97
C ASN A 51 -1.38 -6.04 -7.47
N MET A 52 -1.76 -6.92 -6.52
CA MET A 52 -0.95 -8.06 -6.07
C MET A 52 -0.99 -9.21 -7.10
N ILE A 53 -0.57 -8.92 -8.35
CA ILE A 53 -0.77 -9.83 -9.49
C ILE A 53 0.01 -11.13 -9.33
N ASP A 54 1.23 -11.07 -8.81
CA ASP A 54 2.04 -12.27 -8.60
C ASP A 54 1.35 -13.23 -7.60
N TYR A 55 0.76 -12.70 -6.52
CA TYR A 55 -0.04 -13.51 -5.59
C TYR A 55 -1.31 -14.09 -6.24
N VAL A 56 -1.97 -13.35 -7.13
CA VAL A 56 -3.13 -13.87 -7.89
C VAL A 56 -2.72 -15.04 -8.78
N ILE A 57 -1.54 -14.94 -9.42
CA ILE A 57 -0.98 -16.03 -10.25
C ILE A 57 -0.69 -17.24 -9.36
N ASP A 58 -0.01 -17.06 -8.24
CA ASP A 58 0.36 -18.15 -7.33
C ASP A 58 -0.88 -18.90 -6.80
N ILE A 59 -1.90 -18.17 -6.32
CA ILE A 59 -3.15 -18.77 -5.82
C ILE A 59 -3.90 -19.49 -6.94
N ARG A 60 -3.92 -18.93 -8.14
CA ARG A 60 -4.56 -19.58 -9.29
C ARG A 60 -3.84 -20.88 -9.64
N SER A 61 -2.52 -20.90 -9.67
CA SER A 61 -1.73 -22.11 -9.93
C SER A 61 -1.95 -23.19 -8.86
N MET A 62 -2.27 -22.81 -7.62
CA MET A 62 -2.68 -23.76 -6.57
C MET A 62 -4.09 -24.34 -6.81
N LEU A 63 -5.03 -23.54 -7.33
CA LEU A 63 -6.41 -23.94 -7.60
C LEU A 63 -6.55 -24.75 -8.90
N TYR A 64 -5.80 -24.38 -9.94
CA TYR A 64 -5.86 -24.97 -11.27
C TYR A 64 -4.44 -25.31 -11.77
N PRO A 65 -3.82 -26.39 -11.25
CA PRO A 65 -2.44 -26.75 -11.60
C PRO A 65 -2.23 -27.08 -13.09
N ASP A 66 -3.28 -27.57 -13.75
CA ASP A 66 -3.26 -28.00 -15.15
C ASP A 66 -3.69 -26.88 -16.13
N GLU A 67 -4.06 -25.70 -15.64
CA GLU A 67 -4.43 -24.55 -16.48
C GLU A 67 -3.33 -23.50 -16.54
N ASP A 68 -3.02 -23.05 -17.75
CA ASP A 68 -2.14 -21.91 -17.94
C ASP A 68 -2.76 -20.62 -17.40
N THR A 69 -1.90 -19.73 -16.89
CA THR A 69 -2.31 -18.38 -16.50
C THR A 69 -2.84 -17.61 -17.71
N PRO A 70 -4.06 -17.06 -17.67
CA PRO A 70 -4.65 -16.35 -18.79
C PRO A 70 -3.82 -15.16 -19.19
N GLU A 71 -3.83 -14.89 -20.49
CA GLU A 71 -3.15 -13.74 -21.07
C GLU A 71 -3.63 -12.42 -20.48
N GLU A 72 -4.88 -12.32 -20.03
CA GLU A 72 -5.39 -11.13 -19.33
C GLU A 72 -4.58 -10.80 -18.07
N ILE A 73 -4.23 -11.80 -17.26
CA ILE A 73 -3.47 -11.60 -16.02
C ILE A 73 -2.02 -11.22 -16.36
N LYS A 74 -1.44 -11.84 -17.40
CA LYS A 74 -0.08 -11.51 -17.87
C LYS A 74 -0.01 -10.08 -18.43
N MET A 75 -0.98 -9.66 -19.23
CA MET A 75 -1.07 -8.28 -19.72
C MET A 75 -1.26 -7.30 -18.57
N ARG A 76 -2.12 -7.61 -17.60
CA ARG A 76 -2.32 -6.76 -16.42
C ARG A 76 -1.03 -6.60 -15.61
N ARG A 77 -0.24 -7.67 -15.46
CA ARG A 77 1.08 -7.62 -14.82
C ARG A 77 2.00 -6.62 -15.53
N ALA A 78 2.07 -6.66 -16.85
CA ALA A 78 2.90 -5.73 -17.63
C ALA A 78 2.48 -4.27 -17.43
N VAL A 79 1.17 -3.99 -17.43
CA VAL A 79 0.62 -2.65 -17.14
C VAL A 79 1.00 -2.19 -15.73
N VAL A 80 0.88 -3.08 -14.74
CA VAL A 80 1.20 -2.73 -13.35
C VAL A 80 2.67 -2.38 -13.19
N LEU A 81 3.56 -3.15 -13.81
CA LEU A 81 5.00 -2.87 -13.78
C LEU A 81 5.36 -1.58 -14.53
N SER A 82 4.72 -1.29 -15.66
CA SER A 82 4.94 -0.04 -16.41
C SER A 82 4.55 1.19 -15.57
N GLN A 83 3.34 1.18 -14.99
CA GLN A 83 2.87 2.27 -14.14
C GLN A 83 3.77 2.46 -12.90
N LEU A 84 4.22 1.36 -12.31
CA LEU A 84 5.13 1.39 -11.18
C LEU A 84 6.49 2.01 -11.55
N GLN A 85 6.99 1.76 -12.76
CA GLN A 85 8.22 2.37 -13.25
C GLN A 85 8.04 3.86 -13.51
N GLU A 86 6.97 4.26 -14.19
CA GLU A 86 6.65 5.66 -14.48
C GLU A 86 6.53 6.50 -13.18
N LEU A 87 5.87 5.95 -12.16
CA LEU A 87 5.75 6.60 -10.85
C LEU A 87 7.09 6.71 -10.13
N GLN A 88 7.98 5.71 -10.25
CA GLN A 88 9.33 5.77 -9.67
C GLN A 88 10.19 6.82 -10.36
N ASP A 89 10.17 6.88 -11.69
CA ASP A 89 10.96 7.84 -12.46
C ASP A 89 10.54 9.28 -12.15
N ALA A 90 9.23 9.52 -11.94
CA ALA A 90 8.71 10.83 -11.56
C ALA A 90 9.21 11.34 -10.20
N VAL A 91 9.59 10.43 -9.28
CA VAL A 91 10.05 10.77 -7.93
C VAL A 91 11.48 10.33 -7.65
N GLU A 92 12.23 9.97 -8.69
CA GLU A 92 13.62 9.51 -8.59
C GLU A 92 14.51 10.46 -7.76
N PRO A 93 14.42 11.81 -7.88
CA PRO A 93 15.19 12.73 -7.04
C PRO A 93 14.86 12.60 -5.54
N VAL A 94 13.59 12.40 -5.22
CA VAL A 94 13.11 12.20 -3.84
C VAL A 94 13.60 10.87 -3.27
N LEU A 95 13.57 9.80 -4.09
CA LEU A 95 14.07 8.48 -3.67
C LEU A 95 15.57 8.51 -3.40
N LYS A 96 16.35 9.16 -4.26
CA LYS A 96 17.80 9.35 -4.04
C LYS A 96 18.07 10.14 -2.76
N LEU A 97 17.23 11.12 -2.45
CA LEU A 97 17.34 11.89 -1.22
C LEU A 97 17.05 11.05 0.02
N MET A 98 16.05 10.16 -0.03
CA MET A 98 15.73 9.27 1.08
C MET A 98 16.80 8.21 1.35
N GLN A 99 17.61 7.84 0.34
CA GLN A 99 18.73 6.91 0.50
C GLN A 99 19.94 7.54 1.22
N ARG A 100 19.95 8.87 1.41
CA ARG A 100 21.04 9.61 2.02
C ARG A 100 20.82 9.74 3.54
N ASP A 101 21.61 9.01 4.32
CA ASP A 101 21.53 9.00 5.79
C ASP A 101 21.73 10.38 6.44
N ASP A 102 22.59 11.22 5.84
CA ASP A 102 22.82 12.60 6.28
C ASP A 102 21.57 13.46 6.17
N VAL A 103 20.83 13.29 5.07
CA VAL A 103 19.59 14.03 4.82
C VAL A 103 18.47 13.52 5.71
N MET A 104 18.29 12.20 5.82
CA MET A 104 17.23 11.61 6.64
C MET A 104 17.36 11.99 8.13
N LYS A 105 18.58 11.98 8.70
CA LYS A 105 18.81 12.47 10.07
C LYS A 105 18.44 13.95 10.23
N THR A 106 18.71 14.75 9.22
CA THR A 106 18.37 16.18 9.21
C THR A 106 16.86 16.38 9.15
N VAL A 107 16.17 15.63 8.28
CA VAL A 107 14.69 15.61 8.15
C VAL A 107 14.03 15.21 9.47
N GLU A 108 14.54 14.18 10.16
CA GLU A 108 14.00 13.73 11.45
C GLU A 108 14.24 14.73 12.59
N THR A 109 15.35 15.47 12.54
CA THR A 109 15.69 16.49 13.56
C THR A 109 14.90 17.78 13.33
N MET A 110 14.65 18.16 12.08
CA MET A 110 13.91 19.35 11.71
C MET A 110 12.40 19.12 11.86
N ARG A 111 11.85 19.54 13.00
CA ARG A 111 10.41 19.41 13.31
C ARG A 111 9.51 20.47 12.67
N ASP A 112 10.09 21.50 12.02
CA ASP A 112 9.32 22.54 11.34
C ASP A 112 9.25 22.26 9.82
N PRO A 113 8.06 21.92 9.28
CA PRO A 113 7.89 21.57 7.87
C PRO A 113 8.31 22.68 6.90
N LYS A 114 8.12 23.96 7.26
CA LYS A 114 8.47 25.09 6.39
C LYS A 114 9.98 25.23 6.24
N THR A 115 10.71 25.16 7.34
CA THR A 115 12.17 25.18 7.34
C THR A 115 12.74 23.97 6.60
N LEU A 116 12.13 22.79 6.77
CA LEU A 116 12.52 21.58 6.06
C LEU A 116 12.34 21.70 4.55
N ILE A 117 11.17 22.16 4.07
CA ILE A 117 10.94 22.40 2.63
C ILE A 117 11.96 23.39 2.07
N ASN A 118 12.26 24.47 2.80
CA ASN A 118 13.25 25.46 2.38
C ASN A 118 14.65 24.83 2.27
N TYR A 119 15.05 24.00 3.24
CA TYR A 119 16.31 23.28 3.21
C TYR A 119 16.41 22.34 2.00
N LEU A 120 15.35 21.56 1.75
CA LEU A 120 15.28 20.62 0.62
C LEU A 120 15.31 21.34 -0.73
N THR A 121 14.64 22.50 -0.85
CA THR A 121 14.52 23.26 -2.10
C THR A 121 15.75 24.13 -2.40
N THR A 122 16.45 24.63 -1.37
CA THR A 122 17.62 25.51 -1.53
C THR A 122 18.85 24.75 -2.03
N ASN A 123 18.97 23.48 -1.63
CA ASN A 123 20.07 22.62 -2.04
C ASN A 123 19.82 22.08 -3.44
N LYS A 124 20.44 22.73 -4.44
CA LYS A 124 20.32 22.35 -5.86
C LYS A 124 20.72 20.91 -6.16
N GLU A 125 21.57 20.29 -5.33
CA GLU A 125 21.95 18.88 -5.44
C GLU A 125 20.77 17.91 -5.25
N PHE A 126 19.70 18.34 -4.59
CA PHE A 126 18.56 17.49 -4.28
C PHE A 126 17.49 17.51 -5.37
N GLU A 127 17.49 18.52 -6.25
CA GLU A 127 16.49 18.73 -7.30
C GLU A 127 15.03 18.60 -6.82
N PHE A 128 14.81 18.85 -5.52
CA PHE A 128 13.54 18.62 -4.86
C PHE A 128 12.52 19.70 -5.23
N LYS A 129 11.31 19.27 -5.57
CA LYS A 129 10.15 20.15 -5.78
C LYS A 129 9.00 19.67 -4.90
N ILE A 130 8.29 20.61 -4.28
CA ILE A 130 7.13 20.28 -3.43
C ILE A 130 6.04 19.50 -4.18
N GLU A 131 5.88 19.76 -5.48
CA GLU A 131 4.94 19.05 -6.38
C GLU A 131 5.25 17.54 -6.49
N MET A 132 6.49 17.12 -6.24
CA MET A 132 6.87 15.71 -6.24
C MET A 132 6.28 14.94 -5.05
N ILE A 133 5.85 15.61 -3.97
CA ILE A 133 5.22 14.95 -2.81
C ILE A 133 3.90 14.30 -3.19
N ASP A 134 3.12 14.91 -4.07
CA ASP A 134 1.89 14.30 -4.58
C ASP A 134 2.18 13.04 -5.39
N SER A 135 3.20 13.09 -6.24
CA SER A 135 3.66 11.93 -7.02
C SER A 135 4.23 10.83 -6.11
N MET A 136 4.93 11.22 -5.04
CA MET A 136 5.49 10.32 -4.03
C MET A 136 4.39 9.58 -3.27
N TYR A 137 3.29 10.26 -2.97
CA TYR A 137 2.12 9.59 -2.43
C TYR A 137 1.47 8.62 -3.41
N GLN A 138 1.33 8.98 -4.70
CA GLN A 138 0.81 8.05 -5.68
C GLN A 138 1.69 6.80 -5.76
N LEU A 139 3.02 6.95 -5.73
CA LEU A 139 3.94 5.83 -5.66
C LEU A 139 3.73 5.00 -4.38
N ALA A 140 3.66 5.64 -3.20
CA ALA A 140 3.41 4.93 -1.95
C ALA A 140 2.11 4.13 -1.98
N LYS A 141 1.04 4.76 -2.49
CA LYS A 141 -0.25 4.10 -2.67
C LYS A 141 -0.15 2.90 -3.63
N TYR A 142 0.55 3.07 -4.73
CA TYR A 142 0.75 2.02 -5.71
C TYR A 142 1.56 0.85 -5.13
N ARG A 143 2.59 1.14 -4.32
CA ARG A 143 3.37 0.12 -3.59
C ARG A 143 2.50 -0.66 -2.61
N TYR A 144 1.62 0.02 -1.88
CA TYR A 144 0.64 -0.64 -1.01
C TYR A 144 -0.28 -1.58 -1.80
N GLU A 145 -0.84 -1.11 -2.93
CA GLU A 145 -1.72 -1.93 -3.78
C GLU A 145 -1.00 -3.15 -4.40
N CYS A 146 0.34 -3.07 -4.57
CA CYS A 146 1.20 -4.19 -4.96
C CYS A 146 1.59 -5.11 -3.78
N GLY A 147 1.23 -4.76 -2.54
CA GLY A 147 1.55 -5.52 -1.33
C GLY A 147 2.90 -5.20 -0.70
N ASN A 148 3.61 -4.15 -1.15
CA ASN A 148 4.86 -3.70 -0.52
C ASN A 148 4.57 -2.65 0.57
N TYR A 149 4.17 -3.14 1.74
CA TYR A 149 3.79 -2.30 2.87
C TYR A 149 4.95 -1.53 3.50
N VAL A 150 6.16 -2.10 3.48
CA VAL A 150 7.34 -1.51 4.12
C VAL A 150 7.77 -0.25 3.38
N GLU A 151 7.97 -0.34 2.06
CA GLU A 151 8.32 0.83 1.24
C GLU A 151 7.20 1.88 1.27
N SER A 152 5.94 1.44 1.16
CA SER A 152 4.79 2.35 1.26
C SER A 152 4.81 3.14 2.57
N ALA A 153 5.04 2.49 3.71
CA ALA A 153 5.09 3.15 5.01
C ALA A 153 6.25 4.15 5.09
N SER A 154 7.44 3.78 4.61
CA SER A 154 8.60 4.68 4.57
C SER A 154 8.33 5.93 3.72
N TYR A 155 7.69 5.77 2.55
CA TYR A 155 7.36 6.89 1.67
C TYR A 155 6.31 7.82 2.27
N LEU A 156 5.26 7.25 2.88
CA LEU A 156 4.23 8.04 3.57
C LEU A 156 4.78 8.77 4.79
N TYR A 157 5.70 8.15 5.54
CA TYR A 157 6.40 8.79 6.65
C TYR A 157 7.19 10.01 6.18
N PHE A 158 7.94 9.89 5.08
CA PHE A 158 8.64 11.03 4.48
C PHE A 158 7.67 12.15 4.08
N CYS A 159 6.57 11.82 3.39
CA CYS A 159 5.56 12.81 3.03
C CYS A 159 5.01 13.54 4.28
N GLN A 160 4.75 12.82 5.36
CA GLN A 160 4.26 13.38 6.61
C GLN A 160 5.23 14.38 7.24
N LEU A 161 6.53 14.11 7.21
CA LEU A 161 7.55 15.03 7.75
C LEU A 161 7.63 16.32 6.94
N VAL A 162 7.47 16.23 5.63
CA VAL A 162 7.59 17.38 4.72
C VAL A 162 6.34 18.27 4.73
N MET A 163 5.15 17.72 5.03
CA MET A 163 3.89 18.48 4.96
C MET A 163 3.49 19.16 6.27
N SER A 164 2.79 20.29 6.15
CA SER A 164 2.23 20.99 7.30
C SER A 164 1.01 20.23 7.86
N PRO A 165 0.87 20.06 9.19
CA PRO A 165 -0.28 19.37 9.80
C PRO A 165 -1.63 20.08 9.59
N THR A 166 -1.64 21.32 9.09
CA THR A 166 -2.84 22.11 8.79
C THR A 166 -3.39 21.89 7.39
N ASP A 167 -2.67 21.21 6.49
CA ASP A 167 -3.16 20.94 5.14
C ASP A 167 -4.24 19.85 5.16
N LYS A 168 -5.39 20.10 4.53
CA LYS A 168 -6.46 19.10 4.34
C LYS A 168 -5.96 17.82 3.66
N VAL A 169 -4.87 17.94 2.90
CA VAL A 169 -4.21 16.84 2.23
C VAL A 169 -3.54 15.90 3.26
N CYS A 170 -3.00 16.44 4.36
CA CYS A 170 -2.40 15.69 5.48
C CYS A 170 -3.35 14.60 6.01
N THR A 171 -4.64 14.90 6.15
CA THR A 171 -5.68 13.93 6.56
C THR A 171 -5.79 12.74 5.59
N LYS A 172 -5.66 12.97 4.27
CA LYS A 172 -5.71 11.92 3.24
C LYS A 172 -4.53 10.95 3.36
N TYR A 173 -3.34 11.47 3.65
CA TYR A 173 -2.13 10.66 3.85
C TYR A 173 -2.15 9.92 5.18
N LEU A 174 -2.65 10.56 6.25
CA LEU A 174 -2.81 9.93 7.57
C LEU A 174 -3.79 8.75 7.52
N LEU A 175 -4.88 8.88 6.77
CA LEU A 175 -5.85 7.80 6.56
C LEU A 175 -5.24 6.57 5.90
N MET A 176 -4.19 6.74 5.11
CA MET A 176 -3.46 5.64 4.48
C MET A 176 -2.41 5.00 5.39
N MET A 177 -1.91 5.75 6.37
CA MET A 177 -0.97 5.27 7.39
C MET A 177 -1.67 4.54 8.55
N LEU A 178 -2.97 4.76 8.75
CA LEU A 178 -3.70 4.06 9.80
C LEU A 178 -3.79 2.57 9.42
N PRO A 179 -3.36 1.65 10.29
CA PRO A 179 -3.45 0.20 10.06
C PRO A 179 -4.90 -0.29 9.89
N ASN A 180 -5.87 0.60 10.11
CA ASN A 180 -7.27 0.41 9.80
C ASN A 180 -7.65 1.40 8.69
N HIS A 181 -7.46 1.00 7.44
CA HIS A 181 -8.20 1.53 6.29
C HIS A 181 -9.70 1.17 6.45
N CYS A 182 -10.31 1.69 7.50
CA CYS A 182 -11.66 1.37 7.89
C CYS A 182 -12.59 2.32 7.15
N LYS A 183 -13.53 1.79 6.36
CA LYS A 183 -14.61 2.58 5.72
C LYS A 183 -15.36 3.47 6.73
N ILE A 184 -15.30 3.15 8.02
CA ILE A 184 -15.84 3.94 9.12
C ILE A 184 -15.28 5.37 9.13
N ILE A 185 -13.98 5.57 8.87
CA ILE A 185 -13.41 6.92 8.89
C ILE A 185 -13.85 7.73 7.65
N GLN A 186 -14.08 7.05 6.53
CA GLN A 186 -14.60 7.68 5.31
C GLN A 186 -16.07 8.13 5.45
N ILE A 187 -16.87 7.43 6.28
CA ILE A 187 -18.24 7.81 6.64
C ILE A 187 -18.29 8.95 7.66
N MET A 188 -17.28 9.05 8.55
CA MET A 188 -17.21 10.12 9.55
C MET A 188 -16.71 11.47 8.99
N LEU A 189 -16.17 11.47 7.76
CA LEU A 189 -15.64 12.66 7.08
C LEU A 189 -16.52 13.14 5.90
N SER A 190 -17.68 12.50 5.68
CA SER A 190 -18.72 12.90 4.71
C SER A 190 -19.92 13.48 5.44
#